data_AF-R1I3F4-F1
#
_entry.id   AF-R1I3F4-F1
#
_cell.length_a   1.000
_cell.length_b   1.000
_cell.length_c   1.000
_cell.angle_alpha   90.00
_cell.angle_beta   90.00
_cell.angle_gamma   90.00
#
_symmetry.space_group_name_H-M   'P 1'
#
loop_
_entity.id
_entity.type
_entity.pdbx_description
1 polymer ?
#
loop_
_entity_poly.entity_id
_entity_poly.type
_entity_poly.pdbx_seq_one_letter_code
_entity_poly.pdbx_strand_id
1 'polypeptide(L)'
;MITTNYPAVVHAPHYEVLIRDRRGWPEQTNQRLYRSLADAQRAVEYLPLPGDFGARIVTYDVAYYARCGVCGDFVESGEWIFADWLVLVLVVAASPGWSCTTEQLVFCPQHRPDSED
;
A
#
# COMPACT_ATOMS: atom_id res chain seq x y z
N MET A 1 -17.64 -16.43 16.56
CA MET A 1 -16.94 -15.24 16.06
C MET A 1 -17.15 -15.20 14.56
N ILE A 2 -17.72 -14.13 14.01
CA ILE A 2 -17.82 -13.97 12.56
C ILE A 2 -16.42 -13.60 12.07
N THR A 3 -15.80 -14.48 11.29
CA THR A 3 -14.54 -14.16 10.61
C THR A 3 -14.86 -13.34 9.38
N THR A 4 -14.66 -12.03 9.46
CA THR A 4 -14.69 -11.17 8.27
C THR A 4 -13.38 -11.42 7.52
N ASN A 5 -13.47 -11.85 6.26
CA ASN A 5 -12.28 -12.00 5.42
C ASN A 5 -11.87 -10.61 4.92
N TYR A 6 -10.72 -10.14 5.38
CA TYR A 6 -10.15 -8.85 5.02
C TYR A 6 -9.09 -9.05 3.92
N PRO A 7 -9.45 -8.92 2.64
CA PRO A 7 -8.49 -9.24 1.58
C PRO A 7 -7.26 -8.33 1.66
N ALA A 8 -6.08 -8.93 1.52
CA ALA A 8 -4.82 -8.20 1.38
C ALA A 8 -4.60 -7.75 -0.09
N VAL A 9 -5.36 -8.31 -1.04
CA VAL A 9 -5.31 -7.95 -2.46
C VAL A 9 -6.65 -7.36 -2.86
N VAL A 10 -6.65 -6.17 -3.44
CA VAL A 10 -7.86 -5.53 -3.96
C VAL A 10 -7.68 -5.26 -5.44
N HIS A 11 -8.54 -5.87 -6.24
CA HIS A 11 -8.61 -5.68 -7.69
C HIS A 11 -9.55 -4.51 -8.01
N ALA A 12 -9.08 -3.29 -7.75
CA ALA A 12 -9.78 -2.06 -8.07
C ALA A 12 -8.77 -0.95 -8.38
N PRO A 13 -9.15 0.06 -9.19
CA PRO A 13 -8.27 1.17 -9.51
C PRO A 13 -7.77 1.93 -8.27
N HIS A 14 -6.45 2.04 -8.17
CA HIS A 14 -5.74 2.85 -7.20
C HIS A 14 -4.79 3.79 -7.92
N TYR A 15 -4.49 4.91 -7.30
CA TYR A 15 -3.80 6.02 -7.96
C TYR A 15 -2.57 6.41 -7.18
N GLU A 16 -1.43 6.55 -7.86
CA GLU A 16 -0.20 7.06 -7.27
C GLU A 16 0.13 8.42 -7.86
N VAL A 17 0.54 9.36 -7.02
CA VAL A 17 1.05 10.65 -7.46
C VAL A 17 2.58 10.57 -7.53
N LEU A 18 3.13 10.80 -8.73
CA LEU A 18 4.56 10.89 -8.99
C LEU A 18 4.93 12.36 -9.23
N ILE A 19 6.00 12.84 -8.59
CA ILE A 19 6.57 14.18 -8.83
C ILE A 19 7.80 14.03 -9.71
N ARG A 20 7.94 14.96 -10.66
CA ARG A 20 9.09 15.16 -11.53
C ARG A 20 9.86 16.39 -11.09
N ASP A 21 11.20 16.35 -11.03
CA ASP A 21 12.04 17.55 -10.98
C ASP A 21 12.61 17.88 -12.38
N ARG A 22 13.33 18.99 -12.51
CA ARG A 22 14.00 19.40 -13.77
C ARG A 22 15.03 18.40 -14.30
N ARG A 23 15.57 17.51 -13.46
CA ARG A 23 16.58 16.49 -13.82
C ARG A 23 15.96 15.17 -14.25
N GLY A 24 14.69 14.92 -13.95
CA GLY A 24 13.99 13.68 -14.27
C GLY A 24 12.88 13.38 -13.28
N TRP A 25 12.26 12.21 -13.37
CA TRP A 25 11.31 11.76 -12.35
C TRP A 25 12.08 11.28 -11.10
N PRO A 26 11.99 11.92 -9.93
CA PRO A 26 12.31 11.26 -8.67
C PRO A 26 11.28 10.19 -8.29
N GLU A 27 11.73 9.27 -7.43
CA GLU A 27 10.95 8.23 -6.76
C GLU A 27 9.84 8.86 -5.90
N GLN A 28 8.60 8.47 -6.16
CA GLN A 28 7.43 8.43 -5.27
C GLN A 28 7.27 9.55 -4.22
N THR A 29 6.16 10.27 -4.31
CA THR A 29 5.90 11.44 -3.46
C THR A 29 5.52 11.09 -2.03
N ASN A 30 4.94 9.91 -1.81
CA ASN A 30 4.36 9.59 -0.50
C ASN A 30 4.10 8.10 -0.20
N GLN A 31 4.59 7.14 -1.02
CA GLN A 31 4.31 5.68 -0.87
C GLN A 31 2.83 5.34 -0.63
N ARG A 32 1.90 6.25 -0.98
CA ARG A 32 0.47 6.12 -0.68
C ARG A 32 -0.29 6.02 -1.98
N LEU A 33 -0.92 4.87 -2.18
CA LEU A 33 -1.96 4.77 -3.19
C LEU A 33 -3.26 5.41 -2.69
N TYR A 34 -3.84 6.26 -3.53
CA TYR A 34 -5.17 6.82 -3.33
C TYR A 34 -6.22 5.85 -3.89
N ARG A 35 -7.35 5.71 -3.19
CA ARG A 35 -8.48 4.87 -3.62
C ARG A 35 -9.36 5.52 -4.69
N SER A 36 -9.20 6.82 -4.94
CA SER A 36 -9.98 7.56 -5.93
C SER A 36 -9.11 8.52 -6.73
N LEU A 37 -9.45 8.71 -7.99
CA LEU A 37 -8.77 9.67 -8.86
C LEU A 37 -8.94 11.09 -8.33
N ALA A 38 -10.12 11.41 -7.79
CA ALA A 38 -10.42 12.72 -7.23
C ALA A 38 -9.52 13.05 -6.03
N ASP A 39 -9.21 12.07 -5.17
CA ASP A 39 -8.30 12.30 -4.04
C ASP A 39 -6.85 12.46 -4.50
N ALA A 40 -6.43 11.70 -5.52
CA ALA A 40 -5.10 11.87 -6.13
C ALA A 40 -4.97 13.25 -6.80
N GLN A 41 -5.99 13.71 -7.52
CA GLN A 41 -6.04 15.04 -8.13
C GLN A 41 -5.98 16.14 -7.06
N ARG A 42 -6.80 16.00 -6.01
CA ARG A 42 -6.78 16.93 -4.87
C ARG A 42 -5.41 16.96 -4.20
N ALA A 43 -4.76 15.81 -4.04
CA ALA A 43 -3.41 15.76 -3.50
C ALA A 43 -2.43 16.54 -4.39
N VAL A 44 -2.50 16.39 -5.72
CA VAL A 44 -1.67 17.16 -6.67
C VAL A 44 -1.89 18.67 -6.54
N GLU A 45 -3.13 19.11 -6.39
CA GLU A 45 -3.48 20.54 -6.23
C GLU A 45 -2.85 21.15 -4.97
N TYR A 46 -2.70 20.37 -3.91
CA TYR A 46 -2.11 20.83 -2.64
C TYR A 46 -0.61 20.57 -2.51
N LEU A 47 0.04 19.98 -3.51
CA LEU A 47 1.49 19.80 -3.48
C LEU A 47 2.18 21.16 -3.67
N PRO A 48 3.03 21.60 -2.72
CA PRO A 48 3.81 22.81 -2.88
C PRO A 48 4.99 22.54 -3.84
N LEU A 49 4.68 22.42 -5.13
CA LEU A 49 5.68 22.20 -6.17
C LEU A 49 6.37 23.51 -6.53
N PRO A 50 7.70 23.60 -6.45
CA PRO A 50 8.43 24.69 -7.09
C PRO A 50 8.12 24.69 -8.59
N GLY A 51 8.19 25.85 -9.26
CA GLY A 51 7.75 26.03 -10.66
C GLY A 51 8.44 25.15 -11.73
N ASP A 52 9.44 24.37 -11.30
CA ASP A 52 10.26 23.48 -12.10
C ASP A 52 9.88 22.00 -11.95
N PHE A 53 8.85 21.71 -11.16
CA PHE A 53 8.38 20.37 -10.87
C PHE A 53 7.06 20.09 -11.61
N GLY A 54 6.91 18.85 -12.05
CA GLY A 54 5.66 18.34 -12.64
C GLY A 54 5.05 17.25 -11.76
N ALA A 55 3.75 17.03 -11.86
CA ALA A 55 3.09 15.88 -11.24
C ALA A 55 2.41 15.02 -12.30
N ARG A 56 2.43 13.70 -12.11
CA ARG A 56 1.65 12.74 -12.90
C ARG A 56 0.92 11.79 -11.97
N ILE A 57 -0.30 11.44 -12.35
CA ILE A 57 -1.07 10.38 -11.70
C ILE A 57 -0.89 9.09 -12.51
N VAL A 58 -0.51 8.00 -11.84
CA VAL A 58 -0.46 6.65 -12.40
C VAL A 58 -1.59 5.83 -11.82
N THR A 59 -2.20 4.96 -12.63
CA THR A 59 -3.27 4.06 -12.19
C THR A 59 -2.72 2.63 -12.08
N TYR A 60 -3.09 1.95 -11.01
CA TYR A 60 -2.84 0.53 -10.77
C TYR A 60 -4.18 -0.18 -10.57
N ASP A 61 -4.42 -1.27 -11.29
CA ASP A 61 -5.67 -2.03 -11.19
C ASP A 61 -5.70 -3.00 -10.00
N VAL A 62 -4.55 -3.14 -9.33
CA VAL A 62 -4.37 -3.98 -8.15
C VAL A 62 -3.64 -3.17 -7.09
N ALA A 63 -4.10 -3.31 -5.84
CA ALA A 63 -3.45 -2.75 -4.68
C ALA A 63 -3.34 -3.80 -3.57
N TYR A 64 -2.25 -3.69 -2.81
CA TYR A 64 -1.92 -4.63 -1.75
C TYR A 64 -1.94 -3.92 -0.41
N TYR A 65 -2.62 -4.51 0.57
CA TYR A 65 -2.77 -3.97 1.92
C TYR A 65 -1.94 -4.82 2.88
N ALA A 66 -1.04 -4.18 3.63
CA ALA A 66 -0.34 -4.80 4.74
C ALA A 66 -1.28 -4.94 5.95
N ARG A 67 -2.31 -5.78 5.79
CA ARG A 67 -3.43 -5.92 6.72
C ARG A 67 -3.72 -7.39 6.98
N CYS A 68 -3.91 -7.76 8.24
CA CYS A 68 -4.27 -9.13 8.62
C CYS A 68 -5.60 -9.56 7.99
N GLY A 69 -5.58 -10.71 7.31
CA GLY A 69 -6.76 -11.28 6.66
C GLY A 69 -7.88 -11.71 7.62
N VAL A 70 -7.59 -11.83 8.92
CA VAL A 70 -8.52 -12.31 9.94
C VAL A 70 -9.13 -11.17 10.75
N CYS A 71 -8.32 -10.30 11.35
CA CYS A 71 -8.82 -9.19 12.18
C CYS A 71 -8.91 -7.85 11.45
N GLY A 72 -8.24 -7.69 10.31
CA GLY A 72 -8.22 -6.41 9.60
C GLY A 72 -7.23 -5.38 10.18
N ASP A 73 -6.40 -5.75 11.15
CA ASP A 73 -5.36 -4.86 11.69
C ASP A 73 -4.26 -4.62 10.66
N PHE A 74 -3.68 -3.42 10.66
CA PHE A 74 -2.56 -3.05 9.80
C PHE A 74 -1.21 -3.31 10.48
N VAL A 75 -0.20 -3.61 9.67
CA VAL A 75 1.19 -3.80 10.11
C VAL A 75 1.72 -2.58 10.88
N GLU A 76 1.39 -1.38 10.41
CA GLU A 76 1.70 -0.12 11.06
C GLU A 76 0.43 0.65 11.45
N SER A 77 0.57 1.75 12.20
CA SER A 77 -0.55 2.61 12.67
C SER A 77 -1.30 3.37 11.57
N GLY A 78 -1.13 2.98 10.30
CA GLY A 78 -1.80 3.57 9.15
C GLY A 78 -2.12 2.55 8.07
N GLU A 79 -3.07 2.92 7.23
CA GLU A 79 -3.43 2.14 6.05
C GLU A 79 -2.37 2.35 4.96
N TRP A 80 -1.37 1.47 4.94
CA TRP A 80 -0.36 1.45 3.89
C TRP A 80 -0.84 0.56 2.75
N ILE A 81 -0.84 1.13 1.55
CA ILE A 81 -1.34 0.51 0.33
C ILE A 81 -0.21 0.52 -0.70
N PHE A 82 0.13 -0.66 -1.21
CA PHE A 82 1.26 -0.87 -2.09
C PHE A 82 0.79 -1.21 -3.50
N ALA A 83 1.52 -0.74 -4.52
CA ALA A 83 1.31 -1.10 -5.91
C ALA A 83 1.93 -2.46 -6.27
N ASP A 84 2.87 -2.95 -5.45
CA ASP A 84 3.65 -4.16 -5.69
C ASP A 84 3.62 -5.05 -4.45
N TRP A 85 3.30 -6.33 -4.66
CA TRP A 85 3.29 -7.35 -3.63
C TRP A 85 4.66 -7.55 -2.99
N LEU A 86 5.75 -7.52 -3.77
CA LEU A 86 7.10 -7.70 -3.24
C LEU A 86 7.49 -6.58 -2.28
N VAL A 87 7.06 -5.35 -2.55
CA VAL A 87 7.28 -4.22 -1.64
C VAL A 87 6.53 -4.45 -0.32
N LEU A 88 5.29 -4.94 -0.38
CA LEU A 88 4.55 -5.32 0.83
C LEU A 88 5.27 -6.44 1.60
N VAL A 89 5.76 -7.48 0.93
CA VAL A 89 6.50 -8.59 1.56
C VAL A 89 7.70 -8.07 2.34
N LEU A 90 8.45 -7.10 1.79
CA LEU A 90 9.58 -6.49 2.49
C LEU A 90 9.14 -5.76 3.77
N VAL A 91 8.00 -5.06 3.75
CA VAL A 91 7.45 -4.38 4.94
C VAL A 91 6.99 -5.39 5.99
N VAL A 92 6.29 -6.44 5.57
CA VAL A 92 5.86 -7.52 6.48
C VAL A 92 7.07 -8.24 7.08
N ALA A 93 8.09 -8.54 6.30
CA ALA A 93 9.31 -9.20 6.78
C ALA A 93 10.10 -8.34 7.79
N ALA A 94 10.02 -7.01 7.66
CA ALA A 94 10.62 -6.08 8.62
C ALA A 94 9.80 -5.92 9.93
N SER A 95 8.60 -6.49 9.99
CA SER A 95 7.62 -6.24 11.07
C SER A 95 7.51 -7.45 12.02
N PRO A 96 7.96 -7.33 13.28
CA PRO A 96 8.05 -8.46 14.20
C PRO A 96 6.72 -9.21 14.40
N GLY A 97 6.75 -10.53 14.18
CA GLY A 97 5.62 -11.42 14.38
C GLY A 97 4.55 -11.40 13.28
N TRP A 98 4.67 -10.49 12.31
CA TRP A 98 3.83 -10.51 11.11
C TRP A 98 4.36 -11.53 10.11
N SER A 99 3.46 -12.06 9.28
CA SER A 99 3.82 -13.02 8.23
C SER A 99 2.92 -12.84 7.01
N CYS A 100 3.39 -13.33 5.86
CA CYS A 100 2.62 -13.39 4.63
C CYS A 100 2.91 -14.68 3.87
N THR A 101 2.03 -15.04 2.93
CA THR A 101 2.14 -16.28 2.14
C THR A 101 2.23 -16.01 0.64
N THR A 102 2.58 -17.04 -0.13
CA THR A 102 2.63 -17.00 -1.60
C THR A 102 1.26 -16.77 -2.24
N GLU A 103 0.18 -17.12 -1.55
CA GLU A 103 -1.22 -16.88 -1.94
C GLU A 103 -1.68 -15.44 -1.64
N GLN A 104 -0.73 -14.56 -1.29
CA GLN A 104 -0.97 -13.14 -1.00
C GLN A 104 -1.87 -12.90 0.21
N LEU A 105 -1.70 -13.72 1.25
CA LEU A 105 -2.33 -13.53 2.56
C LEU A 105 -1.35 -12.86 3.53
N VAL A 106 -1.88 -12.08 4.47
CA VAL A 106 -1.09 -11.41 5.52
C VAL A 106 -1.71 -11.73 6.88
N PHE A 107 -0.86 -11.99 7.88
CA PHE A 107 -1.28 -12.35 9.23
C PHE A 107 -0.55 -11.52 10.28
N CYS A 108 -1.29 -11.03 11.28
CA CYS A 108 -0.71 -10.38 12.45
C CYS A 108 -0.18 -11.42 13.45
N PRO A 109 0.60 -11.02 14.46
CA PRO A 109 1.16 -11.95 15.46
C PRO A 109 0.14 -12.81 16.19
N GLN A 110 -1.12 -12.34 16.32
CA GLN A 110 -2.21 -13.07 17.00
C GLN A 110 -2.90 -14.11 16.12
N HIS A 111 -2.85 -13.94 14.78
CA HIS A 111 -3.56 -14.77 13.82
C HIS A 111 -2.63 -15.47 12.84
N ARG A 112 -1.31 -15.38 13.05
CA ARG A 112 -0.34 -16.15 12.29
C ARG A 112 -0.72 -17.63 12.41
N PRO A 113 -0.72 -18.39 11.30
CA PRO A 113 -0.85 -19.84 11.39
C PRO A 113 0.23 -20.34 12.35
N ASP A 114 -0.11 -21.28 13.23
CA ASP A 114 0.91 -22.00 13.97
C ASP A 114 1.81 -22.67 12.93
N SER A 115 2.98 -22.10 12.71
CA SER A 115 4.04 -22.79 11.98
C SER A 115 4.41 -23.97 12.86
N GLU A 116 4.04 -25.18 12.43
CA GLU A 116 4.61 -26.41 13.00
C GLU A 116 6.14 -26.29 12.88
N ASP A 117 6.80 -26.10 14.02
CA ASP A 117 8.24 -26.35 14.17
C ASP A 117 8.48 -27.87 14.28
#